data_AF-A0AAW9BQX1-F1
#
_entry.id   AF-A0AAW9BQX1-F1
#
_cell.length_a   1.000
_cell.length_b   1.000
_cell.length_c   1.000
_cell.angle_alpha   90.00
_cell.angle_beta   90.00
_cell.angle_gamma   90.00
#
_symmetry.space_group_name_H-M   'P 1'
#
loop_
_entity.id
_entity.type
_entity.pdbx_description
1 polymer ?
#
loop_
_entity_poly.entity_id
_entity_poly.type
_entity_poly.pdbx_seq_one_letter_code
_entity_poly.pdbx_strand_id
1 'polypeptide(L)'
;TYYVTERAKANGHLLNQGVEEDRISQYFQHLAKARAEVIDAITKTTQELAHNTNQLELEKEQIETLLKQQSEKRTALASTQSNRKQTLNKIQSSIKNDKRYLAELQRNETRLKAEIAKAAKRNAVPMDGLGKQRGKLPWPLKGSVLHNFGTRQTGQVNWKGIVLSANYGQQVKAVYP
;
A
#
# COMPACT_ATOMS: atom_id res chain seq x y z
N THR A 1 60.81 -30.83 -16.09
CA THR A 1 60.83 -31.28 -17.50
C THR A 1 62.25 -31.12 -18.02
N TYR A 2 62.89 -32.24 -18.38
CA TYR A 2 64.29 -32.31 -18.79
C TYR A 2 64.40 -31.80 -20.23
N TYR A 3 65.12 -30.71 -20.46
CA TYR A 3 65.40 -30.22 -21.81
C TYR A 3 66.56 -31.03 -22.38
N VAL A 4 66.24 -32.02 -23.22
CA VAL A 4 67.23 -32.72 -24.04
C VAL A 4 67.63 -31.78 -25.17
N THR A 5 68.89 -31.34 -25.18
CA THR A 5 69.47 -30.70 -26.36
C THR A 5 70.08 -31.80 -27.22
N GLU A 6 69.39 -32.21 -28.28
CA GLU A 6 70.06 -32.93 -29.37
C GLU A 6 70.99 -31.95 -30.07
N ARG A 7 72.30 -32.15 -29.92
CA ARG A 7 73.28 -31.58 -30.85
C ARG A 7 74.02 -32.72 -31.54
N ALA A 8 73.48 -33.13 -32.68
CA ALA A 8 74.18 -33.99 -33.61
C ALA A 8 75.36 -33.23 -34.22
N LYS A 9 76.57 -33.68 -33.88
CA LYS A 9 77.83 -33.67 -34.64
C LYS A 9 78.30 -32.35 -35.28
N ALA A 10 79.37 -31.77 -34.72
CA ALA A 10 80.42 -31.10 -35.50
C ALA A 10 81.77 -31.19 -34.75
N ASN A 11 82.74 -31.81 -35.41
CA ASN A 11 84.08 -32.08 -34.89
C ASN A 11 84.93 -30.79 -34.86
N GLY A 12 85.64 -30.56 -33.75
CA GLY A 12 86.78 -29.63 -33.68
C GLY A 12 86.54 -28.35 -32.87
N HIS A 13 86.67 -28.42 -31.54
CA HIS A 13 87.11 -27.31 -30.66
C HIS A 13 87.31 -27.82 -29.21
N LEU A 14 88.38 -28.57 -28.98
CA LEU A 14 88.71 -29.13 -27.66
C LEU A 14 89.68 -28.20 -26.92
N LEU A 15 89.19 -27.54 -25.87
CA LEU A 15 89.89 -27.20 -24.61
C LEU A 15 89.14 -26.15 -23.74
N ASN A 16 87.99 -25.60 -24.18
CA ASN A 16 87.21 -24.63 -23.38
C ASN A 16 85.69 -24.95 -23.26
N GLN A 17 85.23 -26.07 -23.81
CA GLN A 17 83.79 -26.37 -23.95
C GLN A 17 83.10 -26.72 -22.62
N GLY A 18 83.78 -27.36 -21.65
CA GLY A 18 83.13 -27.75 -20.38
C GLY A 18 82.64 -26.57 -19.53
N VAL A 19 83.35 -25.43 -19.55
CA VAL A 19 82.99 -24.23 -18.78
C VAL A 19 81.91 -23.40 -19.50
N GLU A 20 81.85 -23.46 -20.84
CA GLU A 20 80.77 -22.83 -21.61
C GLU A 20 79.47 -23.64 -21.56
N GLU A 21 79.55 -24.97 -21.63
CA GLU A 21 78.39 -25.87 -21.48
C GLU A 21 77.76 -25.76 -20.09
N ASP A 22 78.57 -25.67 -19.03
CA ASP A 22 78.09 -25.50 -17.66
C ASP A 22 77.40 -24.13 -17.46
N ARG A 23 77.95 -23.06 -18.06
CA ARG A 23 77.33 -21.72 -18.06
C ARG A 23 76.03 -21.68 -18.86
N ILE A 24 75.98 -22.32 -20.02
CA ILE A 24 74.76 -22.42 -20.84
C ILE A 24 73.64 -23.14 -20.07
N SER A 25 73.96 -24.24 -19.37
CA SER A 25 73.02 -24.95 -18.50
C SER A 25 72.45 -24.05 -17.39
N GLN A 26 73.32 -23.28 -16.72
CA GLN A 26 72.91 -22.32 -15.68
C GLN A 26 72.00 -21.22 -16.26
N TYR A 27 72.30 -20.66 -17.44
CA TYR A 27 71.42 -19.69 -18.10
C TYR A 27 70.04 -20.28 -18.42
N PHE A 28 69.98 -21.52 -18.90
CA PHE A 28 68.70 -22.20 -19.16
C PHE A 28 67.91 -22.46 -17.87
N GLN A 29 68.57 -22.80 -16.76
CA GLN A 29 67.90 -22.91 -15.46
C GLN A 29 67.30 -21.57 -15.01
N HIS A 30 68.05 -20.47 -15.11
CA HIS A 30 67.53 -19.14 -14.78
C HIS A 30 66.36 -18.73 -15.68
N LEU A 31 66.45 -18.99 -16.99
CA LEU A 31 65.37 -18.70 -17.93
C LEU A 31 64.13 -19.56 -17.64
N ALA A 32 64.30 -20.84 -17.34
CA ALA A 32 63.20 -21.73 -16.99
C ALA A 32 62.51 -21.29 -15.69
N LYS A 33 63.29 -20.87 -14.68
CA LYS A 33 62.76 -20.32 -13.43
C LYS A 33 61.96 -19.03 -13.66
N ALA A 34 62.51 -18.07 -14.39
CA ALA A 34 61.82 -16.83 -14.72
C ALA A 34 60.52 -17.10 -15.53
N ARG A 35 60.55 -18.07 -16.46
CA ARG A 35 59.34 -18.49 -17.19
C ARG A 35 58.29 -19.11 -16.28
N ALA A 36 58.69 -19.96 -15.33
CA ALA A 36 57.77 -20.55 -14.36
C ALA A 36 57.11 -19.46 -13.49
N GLU A 37 57.89 -18.49 -12.99
CA GLU A 37 57.38 -17.36 -12.22
C GLU A 37 56.37 -16.51 -13.02
N VAL A 38 56.63 -16.28 -14.31
CA VAL A 38 55.69 -15.57 -15.20
C VAL A 38 54.41 -16.37 -15.45
N ILE A 39 54.50 -17.69 -15.64
CA ILE A 39 53.33 -18.55 -15.81
C ILE A 39 52.47 -18.55 -14.53
N ASP A 40 53.09 -18.65 -13.35
CA ASP A 40 52.38 -18.54 -12.06
C ASP A 40 51.72 -17.17 -11.88
N ALA A 41 52.39 -16.08 -12.25
CA ALA A 41 51.81 -14.74 -12.19
C ALA A 41 50.61 -14.59 -13.15
N ILE A 42 50.70 -15.10 -14.38
CA ILE A 42 49.61 -15.06 -15.36
C ILE A 42 48.43 -15.91 -14.89
N THR A 43 48.67 -17.13 -14.41
CA THR A 43 47.60 -18.02 -13.91
C THR A 43 46.90 -17.43 -12.69
N LYS A 44 47.62 -16.76 -11.79
CA LYS A 44 47.02 -16.02 -10.69
C LYS A 44 46.16 -14.86 -11.18
N THR A 45 46.68 -14.06 -12.12
CA THR A 45 45.94 -12.92 -12.70
C THR A 45 44.67 -13.38 -13.43
N THR A 46 44.71 -14.51 -14.15
CA THR A 46 43.52 -15.04 -14.83
C THR A 46 42.48 -15.57 -13.85
N GLN A 47 42.89 -16.17 -12.73
CA GLN A 47 41.99 -16.57 -11.65
C GLN A 47 41.32 -15.36 -10.98
N GLU A 48 42.09 -14.33 -10.65
CA GLU A 48 41.56 -13.07 -10.09
C GLU A 48 40.59 -12.40 -11.06
N LEU A 49 40.93 -12.34 -12.35
CA LEU A 49 40.04 -11.79 -13.37
C LEU A 49 38.74 -12.59 -13.46
N ALA A 50 38.81 -13.92 -13.49
CA ALA A 50 37.61 -14.78 -13.53
C ALA A 50 36.73 -14.61 -12.28
N HIS A 51 37.34 -14.44 -11.10
CA HIS A 51 36.61 -14.17 -9.87
C HIS A 51 35.88 -12.83 -9.94
N ASN A 52 36.57 -11.77 -10.36
CA ASN A 52 36.00 -10.42 -10.47
C ASN A 52 34.89 -10.36 -11.52
N THR A 53 35.01 -11.06 -12.64
CA THR A 53 33.94 -11.12 -13.65
C THR A 53 32.69 -11.82 -13.10
N ASN A 54 32.85 -12.87 -12.30
CA ASN A 54 31.73 -13.56 -11.66
C ASN A 54 31.06 -12.68 -10.59
N GLN A 55 31.85 -11.96 -9.79
CA GLN A 55 31.32 -11.00 -8.82
C GLN A 55 30.54 -9.87 -9.50
N LEU A 56 31.09 -9.31 -10.57
CA LEU A 56 30.43 -8.25 -11.33
C LEU A 56 29.08 -8.71 -11.91
N GLU A 57 29.00 -9.95 -12.39
CA GLU A 57 27.74 -10.48 -12.93
C GLU A 57 26.69 -10.66 -11.81
N LEU A 58 27.10 -11.17 -10.66
CA LEU A 58 26.23 -11.32 -9.49
C LEU A 58 25.73 -9.97 -8.97
N GLU A 59 26.58 -8.94 -8.93
CA GLU A 59 26.19 -7.58 -8.55
C GLU A 59 25.20 -6.96 -9.54
N LYS A 60 25.37 -7.18 -10.84
CA LYS A 60 24.40 -6.73 -11.86
C LYS A 60 23.04 -7.37 -11.67
N GLU A 61 22.99 -8.69 -11.46
CA GLU A 61 21.74 -9.39 -11.17
C GLU A 61 21.05 -8.83 -9.92
N GLN A 62 21.82 -8.56 -8.86
CA GLN A 62 21.29 -7.92 -7.66
C GLN A 62 20.72 -6.52 -7.94
N ILE A 63 21.42 -5.69 -8.71
CA ILE A 63 20.94 -4.36 -9.09
C ILE A 63 19.63 -4.46 -9.89
N GLU A 64 19.53 -5.38 -10.84
CA GLU A 64 18.30 -5.59 -11.62
C GLU A 64 17.12 -5.99 -10.73
N THR A 65 17.33 -6.91 -9.77
CA THR A 65 16.28 -7.30 -8.83
C THR A 65 15.86 -6.13 -7.92
N LEU A 66 16.81 -5.33 -7.44
CA LEU A 66 16.54 -4.16 -6.60
C LEU A 66 15.76 -3.08 -7.37
N LEU A 67 16.12 -2.83 -8.63
CA LEU A 67 15.40 -1.89 -9.49
C LEU A 67 13.95 -2.34 -9.73
N LYS A 68 13.74 -3.64 -9.96
CA LYS A 68 12.40 -4.22 -10.10
C LYS A 68 11.58 -4.03 -8.82
N GLN A 69 12.15 -4.37 -7.66
CA GLN A 69 11.49 -4.18 -6.37
C GLN A 69 11.18 -2.70 -6.09
N GLN A 70 12.09 -1.79 -6.45
CA GLN A 70 11.87 -0.36 -6.27
C GLN A 70 10.73 0.16 -7.15
N SER A 71 10.66 -0.30 -8.41
CA SER A 71 9.56 0.01 -9.33
C SER A 71 8.21 -0.46 -8.78
N GLU A 72 8.14 -1.71 -8.32
CA GLU A 72 6.93 -2.30 -7.71
C GLU A 72 6.49 -1.54 -6.45
N LYS A 73 7.43 -1.20 -5.56
CA LYS A 73 7.13 -0.37 -4.37
C LYS A 73 6.60 1.00 -4.75
N ARG A 74 7.15 1.64 -5.79
CA ARG A 74 6.72 2.95 -6.27
C ARG A 74 5.30 2.90 -6.83
N THR A 75 4.97 1.90 -7.64
CA THR A 75 3.62 1.74 -8.22
C THR A 75 2.59 1.42 -7.14
N ALA A 76 2.93 0.56 -6.18
CA ALA A 76 2.07 0.25 -5.03
C ALA A 76 1.81 1.50 -4.16
N LEU A 77 2.84 2.30 -3.91
CA LEU A 77 2.71 3.56 -3.17
C LEU A 77 1.82 4.56 -3.90
N ALA A 78 2.02 4.73 -5.22
CA ALA A 78 1.20 5.64 -6.04
C ALA A 78 -0.29 5.23 -6.04
N SER A 79 -0.56 3.92 -6.18
CA SER A 79 -1.92 3.37 -6.09
C SER A 79 -2.55 3.64 -4.71
N THR A 80 -1.80 3.39 -3.64
CA THR A 80 -2.24 3.63 -2.26
C THR A 80 -2.55 5.11 -2.02
N GLN A 81 -1.72 6.02 -2.52
CA GLN A 81 -1.96 7.47 -2.42
C GLN A 81 -3.22 7.90 -3.19
N SER A 82 -3.43 7.36 -4.38
CA SER A 82 -4.64 7.61 -5.18
C SER A 82 -5.90 7.14 -4.45
N ASN A 83 -5.90 5.91 -3.94
CA ASN A 83 -7.00 5.34 -3.16
C ASN A 83 -7.28 6.19 -1.91
N ARG A 84 -6.23 6.61 -1.19
CA ARG A 84 -6.38 7.49 -0.02
C ARG A 84 -7.06 8.82 -0.39
N LYS A 85 -6.66 9.44 -1.51
CA LYS A 85 -7.27 10.70 -2.00
C LYS A 85 -8.75 10.52 -2.33
N GLN A 86 -9.12 9.42 -2.98
CA GLN A 86 -10.52 9.11 -3.28
C GLN A 86 -11.35 8.93 -2.01
N THR A 87 -10.83 8.19 -1.02
CA THR A 87 -11.49 7.99 0.26
C THR A 87 -11.69 9.31 1.01
N LEU A 88 -10.68 10.18 1.04
CA LEU A 88 -10.80 11.51 1.63
C LEU A 88 -11.88 12.35 0.96
N ASN A 89 -11.95 12.33 -0.38
CA ASN A 89 -13.00 13.05 -1.11
C ASN A 89 -14.41 12.52 -0.78
N LYS A 90 -14.57 11.20 -0.64
CA LYS A 90 -15.84 10.58 -0.22
C LYS A 90 -16.23 10.96 1.21
N ILE A 91 -15.28 10.95 2.13
CA ILE A 91 -15.51 11.35 3.52
C ILE A 91 -15.92 12.83 3.56
N GLN A 92 -15.20 13.70 2.84
CA GLN A 92 -15.48 15.13 2.81
C GLN A 92 -16.85 15.44 2.19
N SER A 93 -17.23 14.74 1.12
CA SER A 93 -18.56 14.90 0.52
C SER A 93 -19.67 14.40 1.44
N SER A 94 -19.48 13.27 2.12
CA SER A 94 -20.42 12.76 3.14
C SER A 94 -20.61 13.77 4.26
N ILE A 95 -19.53 14.28 4.87
CA ILE A 95 -19.60 15.27 5.96
C ILE A 95 -20.32 16.54 5.50
N LYS A 96 -20.05 17.02 4.28
CA LYS A 96 -20.74 18.19 3.71
C LYS A 96 -22.24 17.92 3.54
N ASN A 97 -22.63 16.74 3.08
CA ASN A 97 -24.02 16.35 2.91
C ASN A 97 -24.73 16.22 4.26
N ASP A 98 -24.11 15.56 5.23
CA ASP A 98 -24.64 15.38 6.58
C ASP A 98 -24.85 16.74 7.28
N LYS A 99 -23.90 17.68 7.12
CA LYS A 99 -24.03 19.04 7.65
C LYS A 99 -25.22 19.78 7.03
N ARG A 100 -25.43 19.66 5.72
CA ARG A 100 -26.59 20.27 5.03
C ARG A 100 -27.90 19.65 5.51
N TYR A 101 -27.95 18.33 5.59
CA TYR A 101 -29.13 17.59 6.05
C TYR A 101 -29.48 17.95 7.50
N LEU A 102 -28.48 18.03 8.38
CA LEU A 102 -28.67 18.46 9.77
C LEU A 102 -29.26 19.87 9.86
N ALA A 103 -28.73 20.83 9.09
CA ALA A 103 -29.24 22.20 9.06
C ALA A 103 -30.68 22.28 8.51
N GLU A 104 -31.04 21.40 7.58
CA GLU A 104 -32.41 21.28 7.08
C GLU A 104 -33.36 20.73 8.15
N LEU A 105 -32.97 19.66 8.85
CA LEU A 105 -33.78 19.12 9.96
C LEU A 105 -34.02 20.16 11.06
N GLN A 106 -32.99 20.92 11.44
CA GLN A 106 -33.12 22.00 12.42
C GLN A 106 -34.11 23.08 11.96
N ARG A 107 -34.03 23.52 10.70
CA ARG A 107 -34.98 24.49 10.13
C ARG A 107 -36.40 23.94 10.05
N ASN A 108 -36.55 22.66 9.71
CA ASN A 108 -37.87 22.01 9.69
C ASN A 108 -38.45 21.90 11.10
N GLU A 109 -37.64 21.58 12.11
CA GLU A 109 -38.07 21.55 13.50
C GLU A 109 -38.54 22.94 13.98
N THR A 110 -37.76 24.00 13.75
CA THR A 110 -38.14 25.35 14.17
C THR A 110 -39.39 25.85 13.44
N ARG A 111 -39.49 25.60 12.14
CA ARG A 111 -40.69 25.92 11.34
C ARG A 111 -41.91 25.19 11.85
N LEU A 112 -41.80 23.89 12.12
CA LEU A 112 -42.92 23.08 12.63
C LEU A 112 -43.37 23.58 14.00
N LYS A 113 -42.44 23.90 14.91
CA LYS A 113 -42.77 24.49 16.22
C LYS A 113 -43.49 25.83 16.08
N ALA A 114 -43.07 26.69 15.16
CA ALA A 114 -43.72 27.98 14.92
C ALA A 114 -45.14 27.82 14.37
N GLU A 115 -45.35 26.92 13.41
CA GLU A 115 -46.69 26.63 12.86
C GLU A 115 -47.62 26.01 13.92
N ILE A 116 -47.11 25.10 14.75
CA ILE A 116 -47.88 24.55 15.88
C ILE A 116 -48.30 25.67 16.84
N ALA A 117 -47.39 26.58 17.20
CA ALA A 117 -47.71 27.71 18.09
C ALA A 117 -48.74 28.65 17.47
N LYS A 118 -48.66 28.90 16.16
CA LYS A 118 -49.63 29.70 15.40
C LYS A 118 -51.01 29.03 15.34
N ALA A 119 -51.06 27.73 15.10
CA ALA A 119 -52.29 26.95 15.10
C ALA A 119 -52.94 26.90 16.50
N ALA A 120 -52.13 26.72 17.55
CA ALA A 120 -52.59 26.74 18.94
C ALA A 120 -53.22 28.09 19.32
N LYS A 121 -52.67 29.21 18.86
CA LYS A 121 -53.27 30.54 19.06
C LYS A 121 -54.63 30.70 18.36
N ARG A 122 -54.84 30.04 17.22
CA ARG A 122 -56.11 30.09 16.48
C ARG A 122 -57.19 29.22 17.11
N ASN A 123 -56.80 28.06 17.65
CA ASN A 123 -57.71 27.12 18.32
C ASN A 123 -57.55 27.24 19.84
N ALA A 124 -58.07 28.32 20.41
CA ALA A 124 -58.11 28.53 21.87
C ALA A 124 -59.27 27.76 22.54
N VAL A 125 -59.48 26.50 22.16
CA VAL A 125 -60.47 25.64 22.81
C VAL A 125 -59.85 25.03 24.06
N PRO A 126 -60.45 25.16 25.26
CA PRO A 126 -59.94 24.51 26.46
C PRO A 126 -60.03 22.98 26.28
N MET A 127 -58.86 22.32 26.28
CA MET A 127 -58.75 20.86 26.20
C MET A 127 -58.17 20.30 27.51
N ASP A 128 -58.71 19.16 27.97
CA ASP A 128 -58.29 18.45 29.20
C ASP A 128 -56.96 17.65 29.03
N GLY A 129 -56.29 17.80 27.88
CA GLY A 129 -55.05 17.11 27.54
C GLY A 129 -55.20 15.59 27.32
N LEU A 130 -54.09 14.91 27.02
CA LEU A 130 -54.06 13.47 26.73
C LEU A 130 -53.55 12.61 27.91
N GLY A 131 -53.18 13.23 29.04
CA GLY A 131 -52.53 12.55 30.16
C GLY A 131 -53.38 11.43 30.78
N LYS A 132 -54.69 11.65 30.93
CA LYS A 132 -55.65 10.67 31.47
C LYS A 132 -55.83 9.43 30.58
N GLN A 133 -55.43 9.52 29.31
CA GLN A 133 -55.57 8.46 28.31
C GLN A 133 -54.27 7.71 28.03
N ARG A 134 -53.23 7.90 28.86
CA ARG A 134 -51.94 7.22 28.71
C ARG A 134 -52.15 5.69 28.64
N GLY A 135 -51.65 5.08 27.58
CA GLY A 135 -51.76 3.63 27.34
C GLY A 135 -53.12 3.15 26.82
N LYS A 136 -54.14 4.02 26.73
CA LYS A 136 -55.49 3.69 26.26
C LYS A 136 -55.80 4.20 24.85
N LEU A 137 -54.92 5.03 24.28
CA LEU A 137 -55.10 5.60 22.95
C LEU A 137 -54.94 4.54 21.86
N PRO A 138 -55.84 4.46 20.86
CA PRO A 138 -55.69 3.57 19.73
C PRO A 138 -54.52 3.99 18.83
N TRP A 139 -53.93 3.03 18.13
CA TRP A 139 -52.92 3.31 17.10
C TRP A 139 -53.54 4.08 15.93
N PRO A 140 -52.84 5.10 15.37
CA PRO A 140 -53.36 5.91 14.26
C PRO A 140 -53.49 5.12 12.95
N LEU A 141 -52.71 4.06 12.79
CA LEU A 141 -52.77 3.11 11.67
C LEU A 141 -52.18 1.75 12.08
N LYS A 142 -52.41 0.72 11.28
CA LYS A 142 -51.80 -0.61 11.44
C LYS A 142 -50.53 -0.70 10.60
N GLY A 143 -49.36 -0.77 11.24
CA GLY A 143 -48.04 -0.82 10.61
C GLY A 143 -46.94 -1.14 11.62
N SER A 144 -45.76 -1.53 11.15
CA SER A 144 -44.60 -1.77 12.02
C SER A 144 -43.91 -0.46 12.39
N VAL A 145 -43.29 -0.43 13.57
CA VAL A 145 -42.50 0.73 14.02
C VAL A 145 -41.14 0.69 13.31
N LEU A 146 -40.86 1.71 12.50
CA LEU A 146 -39.58 1.89 11.82
C LEU A 146 -38.58 2.62 12.72
N HIS A 147 -39.04 3.64 13.44
CA HIS A 147 -38.23 4.39 14.39
C HIS A 147 -39.02 4.69 15.66
N ASN A 148 -38.39 4.51 16.81
CA ASN A 148 -38.97 4.85 18.11
C ASN A 148 -38.59 6.28 18.49
N PHE A 149 -39.43 6.90 19.31
CA PHE A 149 -39.09 8.19 19.92
C PHE A 149 -37.74 8.13 20.64
N GLY A 150 -36.91 9.16 20.49
CA GLY A 150 -35.61 9.28 21.14
C GLY A 150 -34.48 8.49 20.47
N THR A 151 -34.78 7.64 19.47
CA THR A 151 -33.73 6.96 18.69
C THR A 151 -32.97 7.95 17.81
N ARG A 152 -31.70 7.63 17.51
CA ARG A 152 -30.81 8.49 16.73
C ARG A 152 -31.26 8.53 15.26
N GLN A 153 -31.51 9.72 14.74
CA GLN A 153 -31.88 9.93 13.33
C GLN A 153 -30.64 10.21 12.47
N THR A 154 -29.88 11.25 12.81
CA THR A 154 -28.62 11.61 12.14
C THR A 154 -27.76 12.45 13.07
N GLY A 155 -26.44 12.27 13.04
CA GLY A 155 -25.52 13.07 13.86
C GLY A 155 -25.88 13.02 15.35
N GLN A 156 -26.22 14.16 15.96
CA GLN A 156 -26.66 14.27 17.36
C GLN A 156 -28.19 14.48 17.49
N VAL A 157 -28.95 14.31 16.40
CA VAL A 157 -30.41 14.52 16.37
C VAL A 157 -31.14 13.20 16.62
N ASN A 158 -32.11 13.26 17.53
CA ASN A 158 -32.99 12.14 17.85
C ASN A 158 -34.39 12.38 17.31
N TRP A 159 -35.07 11.30 16.94
CA TRP A 159 -36.47 11.31 16.52
C TRP A 159 -37.37 11.90 17.61
N LYS A 160 -38.17 12.92 17.25
CA LYS A 160 -39.14 13.58 18.15
C LYS A 160 -40.50 12.89 18.21
N GLY A 161 -40.64 11.74 17.55
CA GLY A 161 -41.86 10.93 17.49
C GLY A 161 -41.55 9.51 17.06
N ILE A 162 -42.61 8.71 16.87
CA ILE A 162 -42.51 7.38 16.27
C ILE A 162 -42.74 7.47 14.75
N VAL A 163 -42.08 6.60 13.99
CA VAL A 163 -42.32 6.45 12.55
C VAL A 163 -42.92 5.08 12.33
N LEU A 164 -44.10 5.04 11.70
CA LEU A 164 -44.81 3.81 11.37
C LEU A 164 -44.74 3.57 9.86
N SER A 165 -44.55 2.31 9.46
CA SER A 165 -44.69 1.91 8.05
C SER A 165 -46.15 2.07 7.63
N ALA A 166 -46.40 2.65 6.45
CA ALA A 166 -47.74 2.74 5.88
C ALA A 166 -47.68 2.57 4.36
N ASN A 167 -48.70 1.94 3.78
CA ASN A 167 -48.86 1.90 2.33
C ASN A 167 -49.34 3.28 1.83
N TYR A 168 -48.94 3.64 0.61
CA TYR A 168 -49.41 4.89 0.00
C TYR A 168 -50.95 4.88 -0.11
N GLY A 169 -51.60 5.94 0.36
CA GLY A 169 -53.07 6.04 0.41
C GLY A 169 -53.75 5.36 1.61
N GLN A 170 -52.99 4.73 2.52
CA GLN A 170 -53.56 4.15 3.73
C GLN A 170 -54.13 5.24 4.65
N GLN A 171 -55.36 5.06 5.12
CA GLN A 171 -56.06 6.04 5.96
C GLN A 171 -55.41 6.16 7.35
N VAL A 172 -55.15 7.40 7.77
CA VAL A 172 -54.67 7.74 9.12
C VAL A 172 -55.85 8.19 9.97
N LYS A 173 -56.05 7.54 11.13
CA LYS A 173 -57.13 7.84 12.06
C LYS A 173 -56.63 8.75 13.19
N ALA A 174 -57.49 9.66 13.65
CA ALA A 174 -57.23 10.45 14.85
C ALA A 174 -57.14 9.52 16.06
N VAL A 175 -56.14 9.75 16.92
CA VAL A 175 -55.94 8.94 18.15
C VAL A 175 -56.87 9.37 19.29
N TYR A 176 -57.45 10.56 19.19
CA TYR A 176 -58.38 11.10 20.17
C TYR A 176 -59.38 12.03 19.44
N PRO A 177 -60.67 12.08 19.86
CA PRO A 177 -61.70 12.94 19.26
C PRO A 177 -61.40 14.43 19.35
#